data_AF-T0L9W7-F1
#
_entry.id   AF-T0L9W7-F1
#
_cell.length_a   1.000
_cell.length_b   1.000
_cell.length_c   1.000
_cell.angle_alpha   90.00
_cell.angle_beta   90.00
_cell.angle_gamma   90.00
#
_symmetry.space_group_name_H-M   'P 1'
#
loop_
_entity.id
_entity.type
_entity.pdbx_description
1 polymer ?
#
loop_
_entity_poly.entity_id
_entity_poly.type
_entity_poly.pdbx_seq_one_letter_code
_entity_poly.pdbx_strand_id
1 'polypeptide(L)'
;MERNRLPFTSNKEERIRRLEEQLTNLRTNSSYGSNCENIARVQLQLTQLYADVGNKMMSDQMLNDASKTLQDPLCQRTKATDQMLRSIEYYKSHPGMLSIQSMPAIYRYLSLIVLLIGYVVLYALYYLYHSLFVYNDFLVGILIVFVISIGLNFVVRNQYMKKAARQ
;
A
#
# COMPACT_ATOMS: atom_id res chain seq x y z
N MET A 1 -15.08 -27.96 18.41
CA MET A 1 -14.91 -26.50 18.29
C MET A 1 -14.80 -26.14 16.81
N GLU A 2 -15.94 -26.00 16.14
CA GLU A 2 -16.02 -25.54 14.75
C GLU A 2 -15.81 -24.02 14.71
N ARG A 3 -14.70 -23.58 14.12
CA ARG A 3 -14.52 -22.17 13.78
C ARG A 3 -15.49 -21.83 12.66
N ASN A 4 -16.43 -20.93 12.98
CA ASN A 4 -17.18 -20.13 12.01
C ASN A 4 -16.23 -19.58 10.94
N ARG A 5 -16.14 -20.25 9.79
CA ARG A 5 -15.50 -19.68 8.60
C ARG A 5 -16.45 -18.61 8.09
N LEU A 6 -16.06 -17.35 8.24
CA LEU A 6 -16.73 -16.24 7.57
C LEU A 6 -16.84 -16.58 6.07
N PRO A 7 -17.98 -16.29 5.42
CA PRO A 7 -18.17 -16.60 4.02
C PRO A 7 -17.08 -15.92 3.19
N PHE A 8 -16.33 -16.72 2.44
CA PHE A 8 -15.39 -16.24 1.45
C PHE A 8 -16.14 -15.34 0.47
N THR A 9 -15.78 -14.07 0.40
CA THR A 9 -16.28 -13.20 -0.68
C THR A 9 -15.61 -13.68 -1.98
N SER A 10 -16.38 -14.09 -3.01
CA SER A 10 -15.83 -14.78 -4.19
C SER A 10 -14.67 -14.06 -4.89
N ASN A 11 -14.59 -12.72 -4.75
CA ASN A 11 -13.48 -11.90 -5.25
C ASN A 11 -12.12 -12.23 -4.60
N LYS A 12 -12.09 -12.51 -3.29
CA LYS A 12 -10.83 -12.84 -2.57
C LYS A 12 -10.30 -14.21 -2.97
N GLU A 13 -11.19 -15.17 -3.16
CA GLU A 13 -10.84 -16.55 -3.54
C GLU A 13 -10.28 -16.62 -4.95
N GLU A 14 -10.93 -15.93 -5.90
CA GLU A 14 -10.43 -15.79 -7.26
C GLU A 14 -9.04 -15.13 -7.29
N ARG A 15 -8.81 -14.13 -6.42
CA ARG A 15 -7.52 -13.47 -6.32
C ARG A 15 -6.43 -14.38 -5.73
N ILE A 16 -6.75 -15.19 -4.72
CA ILE A 16 -5.85 -16.21 -4.17
C ILE A 16 -5.47 -17.19 -5.28
N ARG A 17 -6.46 -17.75 -5.97
CA ARG A 17 -6.24 -18.73 -7.06
C ARG A 17 -5.32 -18.19 -8.15
N ARG A 18 -5.54 -16.96 -8.62
CA ARG A 18 -4.67 -16.32 -9.62
C ARG A 18 -3.23 -16.15 -9.14
N LEU A 19 -3.05 -15.77 -7.87
CA LEU A 19 -1.71 -15.60 -7.30
C LEU A 19 -0.99 -16.95 -7.09
N GLU A 20 -1.72 -18.01 -6.77
CA GLU A 20 -1.16 -19.37 -6.69
C GLU A 20 -0.73 -19.91 -8.06
N GLU A 21 -1.54 -19.66 -9.09
CA GLU A 21 -1.19 -20.00 -10.47
C GLU A 21 0.05 -19.21 -10.92
N GLN A 22 0.09 -17.90 -10.63
CA GLN A 22 1.26 -17.07 -10.90
C GLN A 22 2.51 -17.57 -10.16
N LEU A 23 2.38 -17.95 -8.88
CA LEU A 23 3.49 -18.50 -8.10
C LEU A 23 4.02 -19.80 -8.72
N THR A 24 3.10 -20.67 -9.15
CA THR A 24 3.44 -21.94 -9.80
C THR A 24 4.22 -21.70 -11.09
N ASN A 25 3.71 -20.82 -11.95
CA ASN A 25 4.38 -20.46 -13.21
C ASN A 25 5.77 -19.85 -12.97
N LEU A 26 5.93 -18.99 -11.96
CA LEU A 26 7.22 -18.40 -11.62
C LEU A 26 8.22 -19.45 -11.12
N ARG A 27 7.76 -20.49 -10.42
CA ARG A 27 8.60 -21.58 -9.91
C ARG A 27 9.02 -22.57 -10.99
N THR A 28 8.15 -22.85 -11.96
CA THR A 28 8.42 -23.79 -13.05
C THR A 28 9.29 -23.20 -14.17
N ASN A 29 9.42 -21.87 -14.22
CA ASN A 29 10.27 -21.21 -15.20
C ASN A 29 11.76 -21.47 -14.91
N SER A 30 12.54 -21.70 -15.97
CA SER A 30 13.99 -22.00 -15.92
C SER A 30 14.86 -20.92 -15.25
N SER A 31 14.29 -19.74 -14.99
CA SER A 31 14.93 -18.58 -14.36
C SER A 31 14.66 -18.48 -12.86
N TYR A 32 14.40 -19.58 -12.15
CA TYR A 32 14.05 -19.57 -10.71
C TYR A 32 15.02 -18.72 -9.85
N GLY A 33 16.34 -18.88 -10.06
CA GLY A 33 17.37 -18.15 -9.29
C GLY A 33 17.41 -16.63 -9.52
N SER A 34 16.98 -16.14 -10.68
CA SER A 34 16.90 -14.69 -10.96
C SER A 34 15.53 -14.08 -10.62
N ASN A 35 14.51 -14.90 -10.38
CA ASN A 35 13.12 -14.47 -10.15
C ASN A 35 12.67 -14.56 -8.68
N CYS A 36 13.55 -14.88 -7.75
CA CYS A 36 13.21 -15.03 -6.34
C CYS A 36 12.60 -13.75 -5.71
N GLU A 37 12.94 -12.56 -6.19
CA GLU A 37 12.22 -11.32 -5.77
C GLU A 37 10.72 -11.38 -6.13
N ASN A 38 10.40 -11.77 -7.37
CA ASN A 38 9.02 -11.86 -7.85
C ASN A 38 8.26 -12.98 -7.12
N ILE A 39 8.90 -14.12 -6.90
CA ILE A 39 8.34 -15.26 -6.16
C ILE A 39 8.00 -14.81 -4.72
N ALA A 40 8.96 -14.18 -4.04
CA ALA A 40 8.76 -13.69 -2.67
C ALA A 40 7.66 -12.62 -2.58
N ARG A 41 7.57 -11.75 -3.59
CA ARG A 41 6.50 -10.73 -3.66
C ARG A 41 5.11 -11.36 -3.78
N VAL A 42 4.95 -12.40 -4.61
CA VAL A 42 3.68 -13.13 -4.72
C VAL A 42 3.35 -13.86 -3.42
N GLN A 43 4.34 -14.50 -2.78
CA GLN A 43 4.14 -15.17 -1.48
C GLN A 43 3.74 -14.18 -0.38
N LEU A 44 4.30 -12.97 -0.36
CA LEU A 44 3.89 -11.91 0.57
C LEU A 44 2.45 -11.45 0.32
N GLN A 45 2.02 -11.34 -0.94
CA GLN A 45 0.61 -11.01 -1.26
C GLN A 45 -0.35 -12.13 -0.84
N LEU A 46 0.03 -13.39 -1.04
CA LEU A 46 -0.73 -14.55 -0.56
C LEU A 46 -0.80 -14.55 0.97
N THR A 47 0.29 -14.20 1.66
CA THR A 47 0.32 -14.08 3.13
C THR A 47 -0.76 -13.13 3.63
N GLN A 48 -0.88 -11.95 3.01
CA GLN A 48 -1.89 -10.94 3.38
C GLN A 48 -3.31 -11.45 3.11
N LEU A 49 -3.56 -12.04 1.94
CA LEU A 49 -4.88 -12.57 1.60
C LEU A 49 -5.30 -13.73 2.52
N TYR A 50 -4.37 -14.62 2.88
CA TYR A 50 -4.65 -15.71 3.82
C TYR A 50 -4.90 -15.20 5.24
N ALA A 51 -4.19 -14.16 5.68
CA ALA A 51 -4.46 -13.50 6.96
C ALA A 51 -5.85 -12.85 6.96
N ASP A 52 -6.20 -12.14 5.88
CA ASP A 52 -7.50 -11.46 5.71
C ASP A 52 -8.70 -12.41 5.72
N VAL A 53 -8.50 -13.67 5.31
CA VAL A 53 -9.54 -14.71 5.31
C VAL A 53 -9.50 -15.55 6.60
N GLY A 54 -8.63 -15.22 7.55
CA GLY A 54 -8.50 -15.92 8.82
C GLY A 54 -7.77 -17.26 8.73
N ASN A 55 -7.17 -17.59 7.58
CA ASN A 55 -6.33 -18.78 7.40
C ASN A 55 -4.89 -18.49 7.82
N LYS A 56 -4.70 -18.32 9.14
CA LYS A 56 -3.39 -17.99 9.72
C LYS A 56 -2.29 -19.00 9.38
N MET A 57 -2.64 -20.29 9.33
CA MET A 57 -1.67 -21.35 9.03
C MET A 57 -1.07 -21.18 7.62
N MET A 58 -1.91 -20.94 6.60
CA MET A 58 -1.40 -20.68 5.25
C MET A 58 -0.70 -19.34 5.13
N SER A 59 -1.16 -18.33 5.87
CA SER A 59 -0.45 -17.05 5.96
C SER A 59 0.99 -17.24 6.47
N ASP A 60 1.15 -17.89 7.63
CA ASP A 60 2.45 -18.15 8.24
C ASP A 60 3.33 -19.04 7.34
N GLN A 61 2.74 -20.01 6.65
CA GLN A 61 3.46 -20.84 5.68
C GLN A 61 3.99 -20.00 4.51
N MET A 62 3.15 -19.17 3.89
CA MET A 62 3.56 -18.33 2.76
C MET A 62 4.63 -17.30 3.17
N LEU A 63 4.53 -16.75 4.37
CA LEU A 63 5.54 -15.83 4.92
C LEU A 63 6.89 -16.52 5.14
N ASN A 64 6.87 -17.75 5.62
CA ASN A 64 8.07 -18.56 5.80
C ASN A 64 8.68 -18.97 4.46
N ASP A 65 7.86 -19.34 3.49
CA ASP A 65 8.33 -19.69 2.15
C ASP A 65 8.94 -18.47 1.45
N ALA A 66 8.38 -17.27 1.61
CA ALA A 66 8.97 -16.02 1.12
C ALA A 66 10.37 -15.77 1.73
N SER A 67 10.50 -15.97 3.05
CA SER A 67 11.78 -15.86 3.74
C SER A 67 12.81 -16.84 3.18
N LYS A 68 12.41 -18.10 2.94
CA LYS A 68 13.30 -19.14 2.42
C LYS A 68 13.72 -18.84 0.98
N THR A 69 12.80 -18.43 0.12
CA THR A 69 13.09 -18.07 -1.27
C THR A 69 14.11 -16.93 -1.37
N LEU A 70 14.06 -15.94 -0.48
CA LEU A 70 15.03 -14.83 -0.45
C LEU A 70 16.35 -15.17 0.24
N GLN A 71 16.41 -16.25 1.04
CA GLN A 71 17.62 -16.75 1.69
C GLN A 71 18.32 -17.86 0.90
N ASP A 72 17.69 -18.33 -0.19
CA ASP A 72 18.26 -19.33 -1.07
C ASP A 72 19.61 -18.83 -1.63
N PRO A 73 20.70 -19.61 -1.56
CA PRO A 73 21.99 -19.22 -2.12
C PRO A 73 21.96 -19.00 -3.63
N LEU A 74 20.97 -19.54 -4.35
CA LEU A 74 20.76 -19.30 -5.77
C LEU A 74 20.08 -17.95 -6.04
N CYS A 75 19.56 -17.28 -5.01
CA CYS A 75 18.92 -16.00 -5.14
C CYS A 75 19.94 -14.86 -5.17
N GLN A 76 19.95 -14.07 -6.24
CA GLN A 76 20.81 -12.90 -6.32
C GLN A 76 20.40 -11.86 -5.26
N ARG A 77 21.29 -11.59 -4.30
CA ARG A 77 21.06 -10.54 -3.31
C ARG A 77 21.15 -9.17 -3.94
N THR A 78 20.04 -8.44 -3.87
CA THR A 78 19.93 -7.04 -4.25
C THR A 78 19.44 -6.22 -3.07
N LYS A 79 19.52 -4.89 -3.20
CA LYS A 79 18.93 -3.98 -2.20
C LYS A 79 17.43 -4.25 -1.99
N ALA A 80 16.71 -4.66 -3.03
CA ALA A 80 15.29 -4.97 -2.96
C ALA A 80 15.01 -6.25 -2.16
N THR A 81 15.79 -7.32 -2.39
CA THR A 81 15.63 -8.58 -1.65
C THR A 81 15.97 -8.41 -0.16
N ASP A 82 16.99 -7.61 0.16
CA ASP A 82 17.36 -7.32 1.56
C ASP A 82 16.27 -6.50 2.28
N GLN A 83 15.65 -5.54 1.58
CA GLN A 83 14.51 -4.80 2.12
C GLN A 83 13.30 -5.70 2.37
N MET A 84 13.02 -6.64 1.46
CA MET A 84 11.95 -7.63 1.63
C MET A 84 12.23 -8.59 2.79
N LEU A 85 13.48 -9.02 2.97
CA LEU A 85 13.86 -9.86 4.12
C LEU A 85 13.62 -9.14 5.45
N ARG A 86 14.02 -7.87 5.55
CA ARG A 86 13.78 -7.06 6.76
C ARG A 86 12.30 -6.86 7.03
N SER A 87 11.48 -6.67 5.99
CA SER A 87 10.03 -6.54 6.18
C SER A 87 9.40 -7.85 6.63
N ILE A 88 9.82 -8.99 6.09
CA ILE A 88 9.40 -10.33 6.54
C ILE A 88 9.76 -10.56 8.01
N GLU A 89 10.98 -10.24 8.42
CA GLU A 89 11.44 -10.38 9.81
C GLU A 89 10.64 -9.47 10.77
N TYR A 90 10.35 -8.25 10.33
CA TYR A 90 9.46 -7.34 11.05
C TYR A 90 8.05 -7.92 11.21
N TYR A 91 7.46 -8.51 10.16
CA TYR A 91 6.14 -9.13 10.24
C TYR A 91 6.12 -10.39 11.12
N LYS A 92 7.19 -11.19 11.11
CA LYS A 92 7.32 -12.36 12.00
C LYS A 92 7.36 -11.95 13.48
N SER A 93 8.04 -10.85 13.79
CA SER A 93 8.08 -10.30 15.16
C SER A 93 6.79 -9.58 15.56
N HIS A 94 6.01 -9.10 14.58
CA HIS A 94 4.77 -8.35 14.81
C HIS A 94 3.61 -8.89 13.94
N PRO A 95 3.07 -10.09 14.26
CA PRO A 95 2.10 -10.79 13.41
C PRO A 95 0.75 -10.07 13.24
N GLY A 96 0.45 -9.07 14.08
CA GLY A 96 -0.75 -8.23 13.96
C GLY A 96 -0.67 -7.11 12.92
N MET A 97 0.51 -6.84 12.33
CA MET A 97 0.71 -5.71 11.41
C MET A 97 0.62 -6.07 9.92
N LEU A 98 0.35 -7.34 9.58
CA LEU A 98 0.26 -7.81 8.19
C LEU A 98 -0.94 -7.24 7.42
N SER A 99 -1.92 -6.66 8.12
CA SER A 99 -3.02 -5.87 7.57
C SER A 99 -2.57 -4.45 7.23
N ILE A 100 -1.63 -4.31 6.29
CA ILE A 100 -1.46 -3.01 5.62
C ILE A 100 -2.49 -2.99 4.50
N GLN A 101 -3.73 -2.61 4.83
CA GLN A 101 -4.70 -2.25 3.80
C GLN A 101 -4.04 -1.24 2.86
N SER A 102 -3.98 -1.58 1.58
CA SER A 102 -3.49 -0.69 0.53
C SER A 102 -4.24 0.63 0.62
N MET A 103 -3.56 1.71 0.99
CA MET A 103 -4.18 3.03 1.13
C MET A 103 -4.83 3.41 -0.20
N PRO A 104 -6.15 3.70 -0.25
CA PRO A 104 -6.84 3.98 -1.50
C PRO A 104 -6.21 5.16 -2.24
N ALA A 105 -6.15 5.07 -3.57
CA ALA A 105 -5.50 6.08 -4.42
C ALA A 105 -6.04 7.51 -4.17
N ILE A 106 -7.33 7.64 -3.83
CA ILE A 106 -7.98 8.92 -3.50
C ILE A 106 -7.23 9.65 -2.36
N TYR A 107 -6.81 8.93 -1.32
CA TYR A 107 -6.07 9.54 -0.21
C TYR A 107 -4.63 9.93 -0.59
N ARG A 108 -4.06 9.29 -1.61
CA ARG A 108 -2.73 9.63 -2.13
C ARG A 108 -2.75 10.93 -2.93
N TYR A 109 -3.85 11.23 -3.64
CA TYR A 109 -3.97 12.42 -4.49
C TYR A 109 -4.79 13.56 -3.86
N LEU A 110 -5.26 13.40 -2.63
CA LEU A 110 -6.13 14.37 -1.97
C LEU A 110 -5.50 15.77 -1.86
N SER A 111 -4.20 15.88 -1.55
CA SER A 111 -3.53 17.18 -1.52
C SER A 111 -3.49 17.86 -2.88
N LEU A 112 -3.32 17.08 -3.95
CA LEU A 112 -3.23 17.59 -5.32
C LEU A 112 -4.60 18.10 -5.80
N ILE A 113 -5.66 17.37 -5.46
CA ILE A 113 -7.05 17.78 -5.72
C ILE A 113 -7.37 19.09 -4.98
N VAL A 114 -7.04 19.17 -3.68
CA VAL A 114 -7.27 20.38 -2.88
C VAL A 114 -6.49 21.57 -3.43
N LEU A 115 -5.24 21.36 -3.83
CA LEU A 115 -4.40 22.41 -4.41
C LEU A 115 -4.95 22.92 -5.73
N LEU A 116 -5.41 22.02 -6.61
CA LEU A 116 -6.01 22.38 -7.90
C LEU A 116 -7.29 23.20 -7.70
N ILE A 117 -8.18 22.78 -6.79
CA ILE A 117 -9.39 23.54 -6.47
C ILE A 117 -9.04 24.92 -5.90
N GLY A 118 -8.10 24.99 -4.96
CA GLY A 118 -7.68 26.25 -4.36
C GLY A 118 -7.09 27.23 -5.38
N TYR A 119 -6.32 26.73 -6.35
CA TYR A 119 -5.79 27.56 -7.44
C TYR A 119 -6.91 28.10 -8.35
N VAL A 120 -7.89 27.26 -8.71
CA VAL A 120 -9.04 27.69 -9.52
C VAL A 120 -9.84 28.79 -8.81
N VAL A 121 -10.06 28.66 -7.50
CA VAL A 121 -10.76 29.68 -6.70
C VAL A 121 -9.97 30.99 -6.66
N LEU A 122 -8.66 30.93 -6.43
CA LEU A 122 -7.78 32.11 -6.46
C LEU A 122 -7.80 32.80 -7.82
N TYR A 123 -7.75 32.04 -8.90
CA TYR A 123 -7.81 32.56 -10.26
C TYR A 123 -9.14 33.25 -10.56
N ALA A 124 -10.26 32.64 -10.15
CA ALA A 124 -11.59 33.24 -10.30
C ALA A 124 -11.73 34.53 -9.48
N LEU A 125 -11.21 34.55 -8.25
CA LEU A 125 -11.21 35.75 -7.40
C LEU A 125 -10.36 36.87 -8.00
N TYR A 126 -9.18 36.55 -8.51
CA TYR A 126 -8.32 37.52 -9.20
C TYR A 126 -8.99 38.12 -10.44
N TYR A 127 -9.71 37.29 -11.22
CA TYR A 127 -10.41 37.75 -12.41
C TYR A 127 -11.63 38.63 -12.08
N LEU A 128 -12.41 38.27 -11.06
CA LEU A 128 -13.64 38.99 -10.68
C LEU A 128 -13.36 40.26 -9.87
N TYR A 129 -12.31 40.27 -9.04
CA TYR A 129 -11.97 41.37 -8.14
C TYR A 129 -10.64 42.02 -8.52
N HIS A 130 -10.38 42.12 -9.82
CA HIS A 130 -9.12 42.61 -10.37
C HIS A 130 -8.72 44.02 -9.88
N SER A 131 -9.68 44.85 -9.50
CA SER A 131 -9.43 46.20 -8.94
C SER A 131 -8.95 46.21 -7.48
N LEU A 132 -9.16 45.12 -6.73
CA LEU A 132 -8.82 45.02 -5.30
C LEU A 132 -7.62 44.10 -5.05
N PHE A 133 -7.27 43.24 -6.01
CA PHE A 133 -6.19 42.27 -5.86
C PHE A 133 -4.89 42.76 -6.51
N VAL A 134 -3.93 43.15 -5.68
CA VAL A 134 -2.56 43.43 -6.13
C VAL A 134 -1.83 42.11 -6.36
N TYR A 135 -0.87 42.08 -7.28
CA TYR A 135 -0.08 40.88 -7.61
C TYR A 135 0.53 40.17 -6.39
N ASN A 136 0.91 40.93 -5.36
CA ASN A 136 1.45 40.40 -4.11
C ASN A 136 0.42 39.56 -3.32
N ASP A 137 -0.86 39.94 -3.35
CA ASP A 137 -1.94 39.22 -2.66
C ASP A 137 -2.24 37.88 -3.33
N PHE A 138 -2.04 37.80 -4.65
CA PHE A 138 -2.16 36.55 -5.40
C PHE A 138 -1.07 35.54 -5.00
N LEU A 139 0.19 35.98 -4.89
CA LEU A 139 1.30 35.12 -4.44
C LEU A 139 1.13 34.65 -3.00
N VAL A 140 0.70 35.56 -2.11
CA VAL A 140 0.39 35.20 -0.70
C VAL A 140 -0.78 34.22 -0.65
N GLY A 141 -1.81 34.41 -1.47
CA GLY A 141 -2.93 33.48 -1.61
C GLY A 141 -2.49 32.07 -2.01
N ILE A 142 -1.60 31.94 -3.00
CA ILE A 142 -1.05 30.64 -3.41
C ILE A 142 -0.33 29.96 -2.24
N LEU A 143 0.50 30.70 -1.49
CA LEU A 143 1.19 30.16 -0.32
C LEU A 143 0.21 29.68 0.76
N ILE A 144 -0.84 30.44 1.04
CA ILE A 144 -1.88 30.06 2.01
C ILE A 144 -2.58 28.76 1.58
N VAL A 145 -3.00 28.67 0.32
CA VAL A 145 -3.63 27.46 -0.24
C VAL A 145 -2.69 26.26 -0.14
N PHE A 146 -1.40 26.45 -0.42
CA PHE A 146 -0.40 25.40 -0.33
C PHE A 146 -0.28 24.86 1.11
N VAL A 147 -0.13 25.75 2.10
CA VAL A 147 -0.04 25.35 3.52
C VAL A 147 -1.30 24.63 3.99
N ILE A 148 -2.48 25.14 3.62
CA ILE A 148 -3.77 24.50 3.95
C ILE A 148 -3.87 23.10 3.32
N SER A 149 -3.43 22.94 2.07
CA SER A 149 -3.46 21.64 1.38
C SER A 149 -2.60 20.59 2.07
N ILE A 150 -1.42 20.99 2.59
CA ILE A 150 -0.53 20.11 3.37
C ILE A 150 -1.18 19.76 4.71
N GLY A 151 -1.73 20.76 5.41
CA GLY A 151 -2.38 20.56 6.71
C GLY A 151 -3.56 19.59 6.62
N LEU A 152 -4.45 19.76 5.63
CA LEU A 152 -5.57 18.86 5.40
C LEU A 152 -5.10 17.43 5.07
N ASN A 153 -4.08 17.29 4.22
CA ASN A 153 -3.54 15.97 3.89
C ASN A 153 -2.96 15.27 5.13
N PHE A 154 -2.25 16.01 5.98
CA PHE A 154 -1.71 15.48 7.23
C PHE A 154 -2.82 14.98 8.18
N VAL A 155 -3.87 15.77 8.38
CA VAL A 155 -5.00 15.40 9.25
C VAL A 155 -5.74 14.18 8.72
N VAL A 156 -6.09 14.17 7.43
CA VAL A 156 -6.82 13.06 6.80
C VAL A 156 -6.01 11.77 6.85
N ARG A 157 -4.71 11.84 6.54
CA ARG A 157 -3.81 10.68 6.59
C ARG A 157 -3.68 10.13 8.00
N ASN A 158 -3.58 11.00 9.00
CA ASN A 158 -3.48 10.59 10.40
C ASN A 158 -4.78 9.92 10.89
N GLN A 159 -5.94 10.44 10.48
CA GLN A 159 -7.23 9.80 10.79
C GLN A 159 -7.38 8.44 10.10
N TYR A 160 -6.94 8.31 8.84
CA TYR A 160 -6.97 7.03 8.12
C TYR A 160 -6.10 5.98 8.80
N MET A 161 -4.86 6.33 9.17
CA MET A 161 -3.95 5.43 9.90
C MET A 161 -4.54 4.99 11.24
N LYS A 162 -5.18 5.91 11.99
CA LYS A 162 -5.86 5.58 13.26
C LYS A 162 -7.05 4.65 13.08
N LYS A 163 -7.81 4.77 11.98
CA LYS A 163 -8.92 3.85 11.67
C LYS A 163 -8.39 2.49 11.21
N ALA A 164 -7.37 2.46 10.36
CA ALA A 164 -6.74 1.23 9.92
C ALA A 164 -6.09 0.45 11.07
N ALA A 165 -5.54 1.12 12.08
CA ALA A 165 -4.96 0.47 13.27
C ALA A 165 -6.00 -0.09 14.27
N ARG A 166 -7.28 0.25 14.12
CA ARG A 166 -8.38 -0.22 14.99
C ARG A 166 -9.21 -1.33 14.35
N GLN A 167 -8.97 -1.65 13.08
CA GLN A 167 -9.58 -2.76 12.35
C GLN A 167 -8.64 -3.95 12.35
#